data_AF-A0AAD2E6J3-F1
#
_entry.id   AF-A0AAD2E6J3-F1
#
_cell.length_a   1.000
_cell.length_b   1.000
_cell.length_c   1.000
_cell.angle_alpha   90.00
_cell.angle_beta   90.00
_cell.angle_gamma   90.00
#
_symmetry.space_group_name_H-M   'P 1'
#
loop_
_entity.id
_entity.type
_entity.pdbx_description
1 polymer ?
#
loop_
_entity_poly.entity_id
_entity_poly.type
_entity_poly.pdbx_seq_one_letter_code
_entity_poly.pdbx_strand_id
1 'polypeptide(L)'
;MFTSVAHWDREYICAGSSWWCWNYSGRTKSLVFLGERIHQRGLGPTLIRISQFSVEALSEAIRFMLQPEVKSRATEIAALIENEDGVGAAVNAFRQHLPPKIMRQNIVPIT
;
A
#
# COMPACT_ATOMS: atom_id res chain seq x y z
N MET A 1 6.79 24.50 -2.72
CA MET A 1 5.79 25.46 -2.21
C MET A 1 4.44 24.92 -2.65
N PHE A 2 3.72 24.25 -1.76
CA PHE A 2 2.43 23.62 -2.09
C PHE A 2 1.37 24.72 -2.23
N THR A 3 0.81 24.87 -3.42
CA THR A 3 -0.34 25.74 -3.65
C THR A 3 -1.61 24.99 -3.25
N SER A 4 -2.39 25.61 -2.36
CA SER A 4 -3.75 25.25 -1.93
C SER A 4 -4.58 24.52 -3.00
N VAL A 5 -5.21 23.40 -2.62
CA VAL A 5 -6.32 22.80 -3.36
C VAL A 5 -7.59 22.94 -2.51
N ALA A 6 -8.44 23.88 -2.91
CA ALA A 6 -9.81 23.94 -2.47
C ALA A 6 -10.63 22.92 -3.29
N HIS A 7 -11.53 22.23 -2.59
CA HIS A 7 -12.56 21.33 -3.10
C HIS A 7 -12.15 19.85 -3.30
N TRP A 8 -12.42 19.09 -2.24
CA TRP A 8 -12.44 17.64 -2.11
C TRP A 8 -13.22 16.96 -3.24
N ASP A 9 -12.54 16.19 -4.10
CA ASP A 9 -13.01 14.87 -4.59
C ASP A 9 -12.07 14.19 -5.60
N ARG A 10 -10.93 14.78 -6.00
CA ARG A 10 -9.91 14.08 -6.80
C ARG A 10 -8.52 14.69 -6.57
N GLU A 11 -7.65 13.99 -5.84
CA GLU A 11 -6.24 14.35 -5.71
C GLU A 11 -5.39 13.48 -6.64
N TYR A 12 -4.72 14.12 -7.60
CA TYR A 12 -3.68 13.51 -8.42
C TYR A 12 -2.34 13.87 -7.79
N ILE A 13 -1.60 12.87 -7.30
CA ILE A 13 -0.22 13.07 -6.82
C ILE A 13 0.72 12.66 -7.95
N CYS A 14 1.33 13.65 -8.59
CA CYS A 14 2.36 13.45 -9.61
C CYS A 14 3.75 13.64 -8.97
N ALA A 15 4.59 12.60 -8.97
CA ALA A 15 5.98 12.70 -8.55
C ALA A 15 6.91 12.63 -9.77
N GLY A 16 7.32 13.80 -10.28
CA GLY A 16 8.45 13.93 -11.22
C GLY A 16 8.25 13.30 -12.61
N SER A 17 9.20 13.59 -13.50
CA SER A 17 9.11 13.51 -14.97
C SER A 17 9.14 12.11 -15.59
N SER A 18 8.33 11.18 -15.09
CA SER A 18 8.02 9.93 -15.77
C SER A 18 6.53 9.66 -15.67
N TRP A 19 5.95 9.22 -16.79
CA TRP A 19 4.53 9.08 -17.12
C TRP A 19 3.72 8.11 -16.25
N TRP A 20 4.19 7.78 -15.04
CA TRP A 20 3.46 6.99 -14.05
C TRP A 20 2.63 7.91 -13.16
N CYS A 21 1.53 8.44 -13.69
CA CYS A 21 0.50 9.07 -12.88
C CYS A 21 -0.30 7.98 -12.16
N TRP A 22 -0.01 7.75 -10.88
CA TRP A 22 -0.89 6.93 -10.05
C TRP A 22 -2.21 7.71 -9.84
N ASN A 23 -3.28 7.25 -10.49
CA ASN A 23 -4.64 7.65 -10.16
C ASN A 23 -5.00 7.08 -8.78
N TYR A 24 -4.63 7.76 -7.69
CA TYR A 24 -5.04 7.35 -6.36
C TYR A 24 -6.43 7.89 -6.04
N SER A 25 -7.47 7.25 -6.57
CA SER A 25 -8.86 7.44 -6.12
C SER A 25 -9.11 6.61 -4.84
N GLY A 26 -8.29 6.84 -3.82
CA GLY A 26 -8.36 6.10 -2.56
C GLY A 26 -9.14 6.88 -1.51
N ARG A 27 -10.21 6.30 -0.98
CA ARG A 27 -10.78 6.78 0.30
C ARG A 27 -9.71 6.63 1.38
N THR A 28 -9.52 7.66 2.21
CA THR A 28 -8.53 7.74 3.32
C THR A 28 -8.42 6.47 4.18
N LYS A 29 -9.49 5.67 4.26
CA LYS A 29 -9.53 4.38 4.96
C LYS A 29 -8.50 3.35 4.46
N SER A 30 -8.18 3.29 3.16
CA SER A 30 -7.18 2.33 2.64
C SER A 30 -5.76 2.69 3.08
N LEU A 31 -5.44 3.98 3.12
CA LEU A 31 -4.14 4.49 3.56
C LEU A 31 -3.92 4.22 5.05
N VAL A 32 -4.97 4.34 5.87
CA VAL A 32 -4.93 3.96 7.29
C VAL A 32 -4.62 2.46 7.43
N PHE A 33 -5.34 1.59 6.72
CA PHE A 33 -5.10 0.16 6.78
C PHE A 33 -3.65 -0.21 6.40
N LEU A 34 -3.14 0.34 5.30
CA LEU A 34 -1.77 0.08 4.86
C LEU A 34 -0.74 0.61 5.86
N GLY A 35 -0.94 1.81 6.40
CA GLY A 35 -0.06 2.38 7.41
C GLY A 35 0.00 1.55 8.69
N GLU A 36 -1.14 1.00 9.15
CA GLU A 36 -1.16 0.07 10.29
C GLU A 36 -0.38 -1.22 9.98
N ARG A 37 -0.54 -1.79 8.79
CA ARG A 37 0.20 -2.99 8.37
C ARG A 37 1.71 -2.76 8.28
N ILE A 38 2.12 -1.59 7.79
CA ILE A 38 3.52 -1.15 7.71
C ILE A 38 4.08 -1.01 9.13
N HIS A 39 3.37 -0.32 10.02
CA HIS A 39 3.79 -0.14 11.41
C HIS A 39 3.87 -1.46 12.19
N GLN A 40 2.90 -2.37 12.03
CA GLN A 40 2.90 -3.70 12.66
C GLN A 40 4.14 -4.54 12.29
N ARG A 41 4.69 -4.33 11.08
CA ARG A 41 5.95 -4.95 10.63
C ARG A 41 7.19 -4.13 10.98
N GLY A 42 7.01 -3.02 11.71
CA GLY A 42 8.06 -2.08 12.08
C GLY A 42 8.68 -1.33 10.90
N LEU A 43 8.02 -1.34 9.74
CA LEU A 43 8.48 -0.68 8.51
C LEU A 43 8.14 0.83 8.48
N GLY A 44 7.48 1.32 9.53
CA GLY A 44 7.10 2.71 9.67
C GLY A 44 6.67 3.08 11.08
N PRO A 45 6.61 4.39 11.37
CA PRO A 45 6.17 4.90 12.66
C PRO A 45 4.68 4.65 12.87
N THR A 46 4.23 4.79 14.11
CA THR A 46 2.80 4.76 14.41
C THR A 46 2.08 5.84 13.63
N LEU A 47 0.88 5.52 13.14
CA LEU A 47 0.03 6.50 12.46
C LEU A 47 -0.23 7.72 13.35
N ILE A 48 0.10 8.91 12.84
CA ILE A 48 -0.23 10.16 13.50
C ILE A 48 -1.68 10.50 13.15
N ARG A 49 -2.57 10.44 14.14
CA ARG A 49 -3.96 10.88 13.96
C ARG A 49 -4.00 12.39 13.81
N ILE A 50 -4.90 12.92 12.99
CA ILE A 50 -5.05 14.37 12.74
C ILE A 50 -5.25 15.14 14.06
N SER A 51 -6.06 14.61 14.97
CA SER A 51 -6.29 15.20 16.30
C SER A 51 -5.05 15.21 17.21
N GLN A 52 -4.00 14.49 16.85
CA GLN A 52 -2.76 14.32 17.60
C GLN A 52 -1.55 14.81 16.78
N PHE A 53 -1.79 15.51 15.67
CA PHE A 53 -0.73 16.00 14.81
C PHE A 53 -0.01 17.17 15.48
N SER A 54 1.30 17.02 15.64
CA SER A 54 2.19 18.07 16.16
C SER A 54 3.54 18.01 15.45
N VAL A 55 4.34 19.06 15.61
CA VAL A 55 5.70 19.12 15.06
C VAL A 55 6.57 18.02 15.66
N GLU A 56 6.40 17.75 16.95
CA GLU A 56 7.14 16.72 17.70
C GLU A 56 6.78 15.32 17.19
N ALA A 57 5.49 15.03 17.03
CA ALA A 57 5.03 13.74 16.49
C ALA A 57 5.56 13.50 15.07
N LEU A 58 5.53 14.54 14.22
CA LEU A 58 6.07 14.46 12.86
C LEU A 58 7.60 14.28 12.87
N SER A 59 8.30 15.04 13.71
CA SER A 59 9.76 14.96 13.83
C SER A 59 10.20 13.56 14.27
N GLU A 60 9.49 12.96 15.22
CA GLU A 60 9.78 11.61 15.68
C GLU A 60 9.50 10.55 14.62
N ALA A 61 8.40 10.68 13.88
CA ALA A 61 8.12 9.82 12.73
C ALA A 61 9.23 9.87 11.67
N ILE A 62 9.78 11.06 11.39
CA ILE A 62 10.90 11.20 10.46
C ILE A 62 12.17 10.54 11.02
N ARG A 63 12.51 10.77 12.30
CA ARG A 63 13.67 10.12 12.93
C ARG A 63 13.56 8.60 12.89
N PHE A 64 12.38 8.06 13.17
CA PHE A 64 12.10 6.62 13.04
C PHE A 64 12.41 6.14 11.62
N MET A 65 11.89 6.82 10.60
CA MET A 65 12.11 6.43 9.19
C MET A 65 13.57 6.52 8.74
N LEU A 66 14.41 7.31 9.42
CA LEU A 66 15.84 7.43 9.14
C LEU A 66 16.68 6.31 9.77
N GLN A 67 16.12 5.49 10.65
CA GLN A 67 16.81 4.37 11.25
C GLN A 67 17.20 3.34 10.16
N PRO A 68 18.48 2.93 10.07
CA PRO A 68 18.92 2.00 9.03
C PRO A 68 18.22 0.64 9.10
N GLU A 69 17.77 0.23 10.29
CA GLU A 69 17.03 -1.01 10.53
C GLU A 69 15.66 -0.98 9.85
N VAL A 70 15.02 0.19 9.73
CA VAL A 70 13.74 0.34 9.01
C VAL A 70 13.94 0.08 7.52
N LYS A 71 15.04 0.61 6.96
CA LYS A 71 15.42 0.35 5.57
C LYS A 71 15.77 -1.12 5.33
N SER A 72 16.55 -1.75 6.21
CA SER A 72 16.90 -3.18 6.08
C SER A 72 15.65 -4.06 6.01
N ARG A 73 14.73 -3.88 6.96
CA ARG A 73 13.48 -4.64 7.00
C ARG A 73 12.60 -4.39 5.77
N ALA A 74 12.57 -3.15 5.27
CA ALA A 74 11.85 -2.84 4.03
C ALA A 74 12.46 -3.58 2.83
N THR A 75 13.79 -3.66 2.74
CA THR A 75 14.49 -4.43 1.71
C THR A 75 14.23 -5.93 1.82
N GLU A 76 14.23 -6.48 3.04
CA GLU A 76 13.90 -7.90 3.27
C GLU A 76 12.48 -8.23 2.79
N ILE A 77 11.49 -7.39 3.13
CA ILE A 77 10.11 -7.56 2.67
C ILE A 77 10.00 -7.38 1.15
N ALA A 78 10.73 -6.43 0.57
CA ALA A 78 10.75 -6.24 -0.88
C ALA A 78 11.25 -7.51 -1.61
N ALA A 79 12.30 -8.14 -1.09
CA ALA A 79 12.82 -9.39 -1.65
C ALA A 79 11.80 -10.55 -1.52
N LEU A 80 11.03 -10.62 -0.43
CA LEU A 80 9.96 -11.62 -0.30
C LEU A 80 8.84 -11.39 -1.34
N ILE A 81 8.42 -10.14 -1.52
CA ILE A 81 7.37 -9.78 -2.49
C ILE A 81 7.84 -10.05 -3.93
N GLU A 82 9.09 -9.74 -4.24
CA GLU A 82 9.68 -9.99 -5.57
C GLU A 82 9.67 -11.48 -5.94
N ASN A 83 9.85 -12.37 -4.95
CA ASN A 83 9.88 -13.81 -5.16
C ASN A 83 8.52 -14.50 -4.95
N GLU A 84 7.44 -13.75 -4.70
CA GLU A 84 6.11 -14.29 -4.43
C GLU A 84 5.29 -14.45 -5.74
N ASP A 85 4.79 -15.66 -6.04
CA ASP A 85 3.74 -15.86 -7.07
C ASP A 85 2.34 -15.68 -6.47
N GLY A 86 2.00 -14.43 -6.15
CA GLY A 86 0.72 -14.10 -5.54
C GLY A 86 -0.48 -14.42 -6.44
N VAL A 87 -0.32 -14.35 -7.76
CA VAL A 87 -1.41 -14.62 -8.71
C VAL A 87 -1.69 -16.11 -8.78
N GLY A 88 -0.67 -16.94 -8.97
CA GLY A 88 -0.83 -18.40 -8.99
C GLY A 88 -1.38 -18.92 -7.67
N ALA A 89 -0.88 -18.42 -6.54
CA ALA A 89 -1.38 -18.75 -5.20
C ALA A 89 -2.87 -18.39 -5.04
N ALA A 90 -3.27 -17.18 -5.45
CA ALA A 90 -4.67 -16.76 -5.39
C ALA A 90 -5.58 -17.62 -6.28
N VAL A 91 -5.17 -17.89 -7.53
CA VAL A 91 -5.94 -18.73 -8.46
C VAL A 91 -6.11 -20.14 -7.89
N ASN A 92 -5.04 -20.73 -7.35
CA ASN A 92 -5.11 -22.06 -6.72
C ASN A 92 -6.05 -22.07 -5.51
N ALA A 93 -5.95 -21.06 -4.63
CA ALA A 93 -6.83 -20.94 -3.47
C ALA A 93 -8.30 -20.80 -3.89
N PHE A 94 -8.60 -19.98 -4.90
CA PHE A 94 -9.96 -19.86 -5.42
C PHE A 94 -10.46 -21.16 -6.02
N ARG A 95 -9.63 -21.87 -6.81
CA ARG A 95 -10.01 -23.18 -7.36
C ARG A 95 -10.40 -24.15 -6.26
N GLN A 96 -9.63 -24.25 -5.18
CA GLN A 96 -9.92 -25.18 -4.08
C GLN A 96 -11.25 -24.87 -3.38
N HIS A 97 -11.71 -23.62 -3.37
CA HIS A 97 -12.90 -23.17 -2.64
C HIS A 97 -14.11 -22.86 -3.55
N LEU A 98 -14.00 -23.07 -4.86
CA LEU A 98 -15.09 -22.84 -5.80
C LEU A 98 -16.02 -24.06 -5.89
N PRO A 99 -17.35 -23.86 -5.81
CA PRO A 99 -18.31 -24.93 -6.01
C PRO A 99 -18.14 -25.62 -7.38
N PRO A 100 -18.29 -26.95 -7.49
CA PRO A 100 -18.12 -27.70 -8.75
C PRO A 100 -19.01 -27.24 -9.91
N LYS A 101 -20.13 -26.55 -9.60
CA LYS A 101 -21.04 -26.00 -10.62
C LYS A 101 -20.45 -24.77 -11.34
N ILE A 102 -19.59 -24.01 -10.67
CA ILE A 102 -18.94 -22.81 -11.23
C ILE A 102 -17.72 -23.20 -12.08
N MET A 103 -16.94 -24.22 -11.66
CA MET A 103 -15.80 -24.71 -12.45
C MET A 103 -16.15 -25.24 -13.84
N ARG A 104 -17.41 -25.65 -14.09
CA ARG A 104 -17.85 -26.17 -15.39
C ARG A 104 -18.13 -25.10 -16.44
N GLN A 105 -18.13 -23.82 -16.06
CA GLN A 105 -18.21 -22.74 -17.05
C GLN A 105 -16.81 -22.55 -17.63
N ASN A 106 -16.63 -22.85 -18.92
CA ASN A 106 -15.38 -22.65 -19.65
C ASN A 106 -14.95 -21.18 -19.51
N ILE A 107 -14.05 -20.91 -18.57
CA ILE A 107 -13.31 -19.65 -18.52
C ILE A 107 -12.39 -19.68 -19.73
N VAL A 108 -12.78 -18.95 -20.77
CA VAL A 108 -11.91 -18.73 -21.94
C VAL A 108 -10.64 -18.04 -21.42
N PRO A 109 -9.43 -18.55 -21.72
CA PRO A 109 -8.21 -17.90 -21.29
C PRO A 109 -8.18 -16.48 -21.87
N ILE A 110 -7.90 -15.49 -21.03
CA ILE A 110 -7.61 -14.13 -21.48
C ILE A 110 -6.15 -14.18 -21.97
N THR A 111 -5.96 -14.57 -23.24
CA THR A 111 -4.68 -14.41 -23.95
C THR A 111 -4.56 -13.00 -24.48
#